data_AF-A0A7X2M5K3-F1
#
_entry.id   AF-A0A7X2M5K3-F1
#
_cell.length_a   1.000
_cell.length_b   1.000
_cell.length_c   1.000
_cell.angle_alpha   90.00
_cell.angle_beta   90.00
_cell.angle_gamma   90.00
#
_symmetry.space_group_name_H-M   'P 1'
#
loop_
_entity.id
_entity.type
_entity.pdbx_description
1 polymer ?
#
loop_
_entity_poly.entity_id
_entity_poly.type
_entity_poly.pdbx_seq_one_letter_code
_entity_poly.pdbx_strand_id
1 'polypeptide(L)'
;MIGAIIGCILLFLALYLNFQDNQRDMSILRLLGYSQKEIRKMLVYIYRPIVWAALMITLIPGILTARAVQKSLSIAIQDYMPFGIHVNAILMLFVFLNVIYQMVEIVFSIGISRVCRKRNLNEISAL
;
A
#
# COMPACT_ATOMS: atom_id res chain seq x y z
N MET A 1 -6.29 4.04 -15.67
CA MET A 1 -6.96 4.69 -14.53
C MET A 1 -7.66 3.70 -13.62
N ILE A 2 -8.61 2.89 -14.11
CA ILE A 2 -9.39 1.94 -13.29
C ILE A 2 -8.49 0.98 -12.47
N GLY A 3 -7.46 0.39 -13.08
CA GLY A 3 -6.54 -0.51 -12.39
C GLY A 3 -5.78 0.15 -11.23
N ALA A 4 -5.37 1.42 -11.37
CA ALA A 4 -4.71 2.16 -10.29
C ALA A 4 -5.67 2.39 -9.11
N ILE A 5 -6.93 2.71 -9.40
CA ILE A 5 -7.97 2.90 -8.38
C ILE A 5 -8.23 1.59 -7.63
N ILE A 6 -8.41 0.49 -8.36
CA ILE A 6 -8.61 -0.85 -7.76
C ILE A 6 -7.41 -1.24 -6.89
N GLY A 7 -6.19 -1.00 -7.38
CA GLY A 7 -4.97 -1.25 -6.61
C GLY A 7 -4.92 -0.47 -5.30
N CYS A 8 -5.27 0.82 -5.32
CA CYS A 8 -5.36 1.64 -4.09
C CYS A 8 -6.39 1.09 -3.10
N ILE A 9 -7.57 0.67 -3.59
CA ILE A 9 -8.63 0.12 -2.75
C ILE A 9 -8.19 -1.21 -2.11
N LEU A 10 -7.59 -2.10 -2.90
CA LEU A 10 -7.09 -3.39 -2.41
C LEU A 10 -5.98 -3.21 -1.37
N LEU A 11 -5.05 -2.28 -1.61
CA LEU A 11 -3.98 -1.98 -0.67
C LEU A 11 -4.52 -1.42 0.65
N PHE A 12 -5.50 -0.53 0.58
CA PHE A 12 -6.21 -0.02 1.77
C PHE A 12 -6.94 -1.14 2.52
N LEU A 13 -7.66 -2.00 1.79
CA LEU A 13 -8.41 -3.10 2.38
C LEU A 13 -7.49 -4.14 3.05
N ALA A 14 -6.36 -4.47 2.42
CA ALA A 14 -5.38 -5.40 2.98
C ALA A 14 -4.80 -4.90 4.32
N LEU A 15 -4.45 -3.62 4.38
CA LEU A 15 -4.00 -2.98 5.62
C LEU A 15 -5.12 -2.93 6.67
N TYR A 16 -6.35 -2.67 6.25
CA TYR A 16 -7.51 -2.64 7.14
C TYR A 16 -7.82 -4.01 7.75
N LEU A 17 -7.82 -5.07 6.93
CA LEU A 17 -8.01 -6.43 7.40
C LEU A 17 -6.91 -6.83 8.38
N ASN A 18 -5.65 -6.55 8.06
CA ASN A 18 -4.55 -6.88 8.95
C ASN A 18 -4.62 -6.12 10.29
N PHE A 19 -5.02 -4.84 10.25
CA PHE A 19 -5.27 -4.07 11.47
C PHE A 19 -6.42 -4.66 12.29
N GLN A 20 -7.50 -5.08 11.64
CA GLN A 20 -8.67 -5.65 12.30
C GLN A 20 -8.33 -7.00 12.96
N ASP A 21 -7.57 -7.86 12.28
CA ASP A 21 -7.17 -9.17 12.78
C ASP A 21 -6.17 -9.06 13.94
N ASN A 22 -5.19 -8.15 13.81
CA ASN A 22 -4.19 -7.86 14.84
C ASN A 22 -4.70 -6.96 15.98
N GLN A 23 -6.00 -6.61 16.05
CA GLN A 23 -6.52 -5.76 17.15
C GLN A 23 -6.34 -6.41 18.53
N ARG A 24 -6.48 -7.75 18.62
CA ARG A 24 -6.29 -8.49 19.88
C ARG A 24 -4.85 -8.39 20.35
N ASP A 25 -3.89 -8.60 19.46
CA ASP A 25 -2.46 -8.44 19.78
C ASP A 25 -2.11 -6.98 20.11
N MET A 26 -2.72 -6.02 19.41
CA MET A 26 -2.60 -4.59 19.73
C MET A 26 -3.09 -4.26 21.14
N SER A 27 -4.20 -4.89 21.59
CA SER A 27 -4.67 -4.71 22.97
C SER A 27 -3.76 -5.36 24.01
N ILE A 28 -3.17 -6.50 23.69
CA ILE A 28 -2.21 -7.18 24.57
C ILE A 28 -0.93 -6.36 24.69
N LEU A 29 -0.37 -5.86 23.57
CA LEU A 29 0.79 -4.97 23.59
C LEU A 29 0.51 -3.67 24.36
N ARG A 30 -0.72 -3.14 24.27
CA ARG A 30 -1.13 -1.97 25.06
C ARG A 30 -1.13 -2.27 26.56
N LEU A 31 -1.58 -3.45 26.97
CA LEU A 31 -1.53 -3.90 28.36
C LEU A 31 -0.08 -4.10 28.86
N LEU A 32 0.84 -4.43 27.96
CA LEU A 32 2.28 -4.53 28.23
C LEU A 32 2.99 -3.15 28.28
N GLY A 33 2.26 -2.04 28.16
CA GLY A 33 2.80 -0.68 28.29
C GLY A 33 3.34 -0.07 27.00
N TYR A 34 3.21 -0.73 25.84
CA TYR A 34 3.63 -0.14 24.57
C TYR A 34 2.76 1.05 24.17
N SER A 35 3.41 2.09 23.64
CA SER A 35 2.71 3.25 23.14
C SER A 35 1.95 2.88 21.86
N GLN A 36 0.71 3.38 21.73
CA GLN A 36 -0.10 3.23 20.52
C GLN A 36 0.62 3.72 19.25
N LYS A 37 1.56 4.66 19.39
CA LYS A 37 2.40 5.14 18.27
C LYS A 37 3.39 4.08 17.79
N GLU A 38 3.94 3.29 18.70
CA GLU A 38 4.92 2.24 18.40
C GLU A 38 4.24 1.04 17.76
N ILE A 39 3.09 0.63 18.29
CA ILE A 39 2.34 -0.50 17.72
C ILE A 39 1.87 -0.17 16.29
N ARG A 40 1.44 1.07 16.05
CA ARG A 40 1.12 1.55 14.69
C ARG A 40 2.34 1.55 13.78
N LYS A 41 3.49 2.02 14.26
CA LYS A 41 4.74 2.03 13.48
C LYS A 41 5.13 0.60 13.12
N MET A 42 4.99 -0.33 14.05
CA MET A 42 5.30 -1.75 13.80
C MET A 42 4.35 -2.37 12.76
N LEU A 43 3.05 -2.08 12.85
CA LEU A 43 2.05 -2.67 11.95
C LEU A 43 2.10 -2.10 10.53
N VAL A 44 2.33 -0.80 10.36
CA VAL A 44 2.35 -0.18 9.03
C VAL A 44 3.72 -0.34 8.40
N TYR A 45 4.81 -0.04 9.12
CA TYR A 45 6.16 0.04 8.53
C TYR A 45 6.65 -1.32 7.96
N ILE A 46 6.16 -2.44 8.50
CA ILE A 46 6.50 -3.78 8.00
C ILE A 46 5.96 -4.04 6.58
N TYR A 47 4.90 -3.34 6.16
CA TYR A 47 4.31 -3.51 4.82
C TYR A 47 5.12 -2.83 3.72
N ARG A 48 5.90 -1.80 4.06
CA ARG A 48 6.69 -1.04 3.09
C ARG A 48 7.68 -1.91 2.29
N PRO A 49 8.52 -2.75 2.91
CA PRO A 49 9.38 -3.67 2.16
C PRO A 49 8.59 -4.74 1.41
N ILE A 50 7.44 -5.19 1.92
CA ILE A 50 6.57 -6.16 1.24
C ILE A 50 6.03 -5.58 -0.07
N VAL A 51 5.58 -4.32 -0.06
CA VAL A 51 5.10 -3.61 -1.25
C VAL A 51 6.22 -3.44 -2.29
N TRP A 52 7.45 -3.14 -1.86
CA TRP A 52 8.59 -3.05 -2.76
C TRP A 52 8.96 -4.41 -3.38
N ALA A 53 8.95 -5.48 -2.58
CA ALA A 53 9.20 -6.83 -3.06
C ALA A 53 8.12 -7.26 -4.08
N ALA A 54 6.85 -7.00 -3.77
CA ALA A 54 5.73 -7.27 -4.66
C ALA A 54 5.85 -6.50 -5.99
N LEU A 55 6.28 -5.23 -5.95
CA LEU A 55 6.55 -4.46 -7.16
C LEU A 55 7.63 -5.15 -8.01
N MET A 56 8.77 -5.53 -7.43
CA MET A 56 9.85 -6.17 -8.19
C MET A 56 9.43 -7.50 -8.81
N ILE A 57 8.67 -8.32 -8.06
CA ILE A 57 8.15 -9.60 -8.53
C ILE A 57 7.15 -9.41 -9.68
N THR A 58 6.28 -8.40 -9.61
CA THR A 58 5.25 -8.15 -10.62
C THR A 58 5.74 -7.34 -11.82
N LEU A 59 6.80 -6.57 -11.68
CA LEU A 59 7.38 -5.75 -12.76
C LEU A 59 7.89 -6.63 -13.91
N ILE A 60 8.57 -7.72 -13.58
CA ILE A 60 9.16 -8.65 -14.56
C ILE A 60 8.09 -9.25 -15.50
N PRO A 61 7.05 -9.95 -14.99
CA PRO A 61 5.99 -10.46 -15.85
C PRO A 61 5.21 -9.33 -16.53
N GLY A 62 5.02 -8.18 -15.88
CA GLY A 62 4.36 -7.03 -16.48
C GLY A 62 5.04 -6.54 -17.77
N ILE A 63 6.37 -6.42 -17.75
CA ILE A 63 7.16 -6.03 -18.93
C ILE A 63 7.08 -7.11 -20.03
N LEU A 64 7.16 -8.39 -19.65
CA LEU A 64 7.06 -9.50 -20.61
C LEU A 64 5.69 -9.54 -21.29
N THR A 65 4.61 -9.39 -20.53
CA THR A 65 3.24 -9.35 -21.06
C THR A 65 3.04 -8.13 -21.95
N ALA A 66 3.48 -6.95 -21.53
CA ALA A 66 3.39 -5.74 -22.35
C ALA A 66 4.13 -5.91 -23.69
N ARG A 67 5.34 -6.48 -23.66
CA ARG A 67 6.10 -6.79 -24.88
C ARG A 67 5.39 -7.80 -25.78
N ALA A 68 4.80 -8.84 -25.20
CA ALA A 68 4.05 -9.85 -25.95
C ALA A 68 2.83 -9.24 -26.64
N VAL A 69 2.04 -8.43 -25.91
CA VAL A 69 0.87 -7.74 -26.45
C VAL A 69 1.26 -6.79 -27.57
N GLN A 70 2.31 -5.98 -27.37
CA GLN A 70 2.73 -4.99 -28.36
C GLN A 70 3.31 -5.66 -29.62
N LYS A 71 4.01 -6.80 -29.46
CA LYS A 71 4.47 -7.63 -30.59
C LYS A 71 3.30 -8.23 -31.36
N SER A 72 2.32 -8.80 -30.68
CA SER A 72 1.13 -9.38 -31.31
C SER A 72 0.34 -8.33 -32.09
N LEU A 73 0.19 -7.12 -31.52
CA LEU A 73 -0.52 -6.03 -32.16
C LEU A 73 0.24 -5.49 -33.39
N SER A 74 1.56 -5.35 -33.29
CA SER A 74 2.41 -4.93 -34.40
C SER A 74 2.34 -5.89 -35.60
N ILE A 75 2.33 -7.20 -35.34
CA ILE A 75 2.17 -8.22 -36.40
C ILE A 75 0.80 -8.09 -37.07
N ALA A 76 -0.26 -7.87 -36.29
CA ALA A 76 -1.63 -7.76 -36.79
C ALA A 76 -1.86 -6.53 -37.68
N ILE A 77 -1.18 -5.43 -37.39
CA ILE A 77 -1.34 -4.15 -38.10
C ILE A 77 -0.30 -4.00 -39.24
N GLN A 78 0.66 -4.94 -39.36
CA GLN A 78 1.81 -4.84 -40.28
C GLN A 78 2.65 -3.56 -40.06
N ASP A 79 2.58 -2.97 -38.87
CA ASP A 79 3.33 -1.78 -38.49
C ASP A 79 4.24 -2.09 -37.31
N TYR A 80 5.53 -1.82 -37.46
CA TYR A 80 6.53 -2.19 -36.47
C TYR A 80 6.62 -1.13 -35.37
N MET A 81 6.08 -1.45 -34.18
CA MET A 81 6.17 -0.58 -33.02
C MET A 81 7.27 -1.08 -32.07
N PRO A 82 8.43 -0.40 -31.96
CA PRO A 82 9.52 -0.84 -31.09
C PRO A 82 9.15 -0.69 -29.62
N PHE A 83 9.34 -1.76 -28.84
CA PHE A 83 9.14 -1.74 -27.39
C PHE A 83 10.38 -1.15 -26.69
N GLY A 84 10.28 0.10 -26.23
CA GLY A 84 11.31 0.77 -25.45
C GLY A 84 11.04 0.69 -23.94
N ILE A 85 11.96 0.11 -23.18
CA ILE A 85 11.91 0.18 -21.71
C ILE A 85 12.64 1.45 -21.28
N HIS A 86 11.89 2.46 -20.85
CA HIS A 86 12.48 3.68 -20.30
C HIS A 86 12.64 3.54 -18.79
N VAL A 87 13.88 3.59 -18.31
CA VAL A 87 14.20 3.57 -16.86
C VAL A 87 13.45 4.67 -16.12
N ASN A 88 13.27 5.83 -16.75
CA ASN A 88 12.50 6.94 -16.17
C ASN A 88 11.03 6.58 -15.90
N ALA A 89 10.41 5.76 -16.75
CA ALA A 89 9.03 5.31 -16.54
C ALA A 89 8.91 4.34 -15.35
N ILE A 90 9.89 3.43 -15.19
CA ILE A 90 9.97 2.53 -14.03
C ILE A 90 10.17 3.34 -12.74
N LEU A 91 11.02 4.36 -12.79
CA LEU A 91 11.29 5.23 -11.63
C LEU A 91 10.04 6.03 -11.26
N MET A 92 9.30 6.57 -12.24
CA MET A 92 8.01 7.23 -11.98
C MET A 92 6.99 6.27 -11.36
N LEU A 93 6.92 5.02 -11.81
CA LEU A 93 6.03 4.01 -11.21
C LEU A 93 6.40 3.73 -9.74
N PHE A 94 7.70 3.62 -9.44
CA PHE A 94 8.17 3.43 -8.08
C PHE A 94 7.82 4.62 -7.18
N VAL A 95 8.04 5.85 -7.65
CA VAL A 95 7.67 7.07 -6.91
C VAL A 95 6.16 7.12 -6.68
N PHE A 96 5.36 6.86 -7.72
CA PHE A 96 3.91 6.86 -7.63
C PHE A 96 3.38 5.86 -6.59
N LEU A 97 3.93 4.64 -6.56
CA LEU A 97 3.57 3.63 -5.56
C LEU A 97 3.92 4.08 -4.14
N ASN A 98 5.09 4.69 -3.93
CA ASN A 98 5.48 5.20 -2.62
C ASN A 98 4.57 6.35 -2.15
N VAL A 99 4.16 7.24 -3.05
CA VAL A 99 3.20 8.31 -2.74
C VAL A 99 1.86 7.74 -2.29
N ILE A 100 1.33 6.73 -3.02
CA ILE A 100 0.09 6.05 -2.63
C ILE A 100 0.23 5.43 -1.24
N TYR A 101 1.32 4.69 -1.01
CA TYR A 101 1.57 4.04 0.27
C TYR A 101 1.61 5.06 1.42
N GLN A 102 2.28 6.20 1.20
CA GLN A 102 2.37 7.26 2.20
C GLN A 102 1.02 7.94 2.48
N MET A 103 0.17 8.12 1.46
CA MET A 103 -1.20 8.59 1.64
C MET A 103 -2.00 7.63 2.52
N VAL A 104 -1.90 6.32 2.27
CA VAL A 104 -2.61 5.31 3.06
C VAL A 104 -2.10 5.29 4.51
N GLU A 105 -0.79 5.39 4.73
CA GLU A 105 -0.20 5.49 6.06
C GLU A 105 -0.72 6.72 6.83
N ILE A 106 -0.81 7.88 6.18
CA ILE A 106 -1.34 9.11 6.79
C ILE A 106 -2.81 8.92 7.17
N VAL A 107 -3.64 8.37 6.28
CA VAL A 107 -5.07 8.11 6.55
C VAL A 107 -5.24 7.19 7.76
N PHE A 108 -4.46 6.10 7.82
CA PHE A 108 -4.47 5.19 8.97
C PHE A 108 -3.99 5.87 10.26
N SER A 109 -2.92 6.66 10.18
CA SER A 109 -2.37 7.40 11.31
C SER A 109 -3.38 8.39 11.89
N ILE A 110 -4.11 9.10 11.04
CA ILE A 110 -5.18 10.02 11.43
C ILE A 110 -6.36 9.24 12.03
N GLY A 111 -6.78 8.14 11.40
CA GLY A 111 -7.87 7.29 11.87
C GLY A 111 -7.66 6.79 13.30
N ILE A 112 -6.49 6.19 13.57
CA ILE A 112 -6.13 5.68 14.90
C ILE A 112 -6.04 6.82 15.93
N SER A 113 -5.41 7.95 15.55
CA SER A 113 -5.26 9.09 16.45
C SER A 113 -6.61 9.70 16.86
N ARG A 114 -7.60 9.70 15.95
CA ARG A 114 -8.97 10.13 16.25
C ARG A 114 -9.69 9.18 17.20
N VAL A 115 -9.58 7.87 16.99
CA VAL A 115 -10.19 6.85 17.87
C VAL A 115 -9.62 6.97 19.29
N CYS A 116 -8.30 7.15 19.42
CA CYS A 116 -7.66 7.25 20.72
C CYS A 116 -8.03 8.54 21.48
N ARG A 117 -8.13 9.69 20.79
CA ARG A 117 -8.59 10.95 21.38
C ARG A 117 -10.03 10.84 21.91
N LYS A 118 -10.90 10.11 21.20
CA LYS A 118 -12.30 9.90 21.61
C LYS A 118 -12.41 9.07 22.89
N ARG A 119 -11.54 8.06 23.09
CA ARG A 119 -11.53 7.22 24.30
C ARG A 119 -11.07 8.01 25.55
N ASN A 120 -10.03 8.83 25.43
CA ASN A 120 -9.57 9.67 26.55
C ASN A 120 -10.63 10.68 27.02
N LEU A 121 -11.40 11.27 26.08
CA LEU A 121 -12.47 12.21 26.45
C LEU A 121 -13.60 11.54 27.22
N ASN A 122 -13.97 10.30 26.86
CA ASN A 122 -14.99 9.55 27.57
C ASN A 122 -14.57 9.18 29.01
N GLU A 123 -13.29 8.86 29.24
CA GLU A 123 -12.76 8.58 30.58
C GLU A 123 -12.77 9.84 31.46
N ILE A 124 -12.50 11.03 30.88
CA ILE A 124 -12.54 12.30 31.62
C ILE A 124 -13.98 12.72 31.94
N SER A 125 -14.95 12.44 31.05
CA SER A 125 -16.36 12.79 31.30
C SER A 125 -17.11 11.83 32.22
N ALA A 126 -16.52 10.67 32.53
CA ALA A 126 -17.08 9.69 33.46
C ALA A 126 -16.57 9.86 34.90
N LEU A 127 -15.70 10.84 35.12
CA LEU A 127 -15.11 11.27 36.39
C LEU A 127 -15.75 12.60 36.83
#